data_AF-A0A7C9J7L1-F1
#
_entry.id   AF-A0A7C9J7L1-F1
#
_cell.length_a   1.000
_cell.length_b   1.000
_cell.length_c   1.000
_cell.angle_alpha   90.00
_cell.angle_beta   90.00
_cell.angle_gamma   90.00
#
_symmetry.space_group_name_H-M   'P 1'
#
loop_
_entity.id
_entity.type
_entity.pdbx_description
1 polymer ?
#
loop_
_entity_poly.entity_id
_entity_poly.type
_entity_poly.pdbx_seq_one_letter_code
_entity_poly.pdbx_strand_id
1 'polypeptide(L)'
;MPFSPSVKEAVLVKSWRRCALCGCYKGVNVEVHHIVQEAVGGPNTEENAICLCFDCHAGAGHYNPKHPRGTKFSPEELRRQRDEFYKAIEDSRLSLSVKDQFPECYTRYLVVMSPELVERMFKKRIGEAPFKYTYIYKNRVYDFVDAIVSDEFCHVGFKNLGEYGSEDALLVDYPELRNSDSRRLTRQDVGKMTIESKLLMKIVNSNFDVESFGLVRKVWDGCGGGQWFVEAICRRPYFVFLQIENRSNFSFCIDRFRIEGSRPSGFVWPLDEERVDSEITEEHIMLAPGESVLVPTACLLGPVGYDPLSLDYEVGALEEGCEYSSVGYRYDDSERDYYGFGHFFIPREMSLKVNNNSELFAFHKFDPKRCYVVDMQWMCGSCPHVYFFVHGYWVYYGEILQNSSPSCSENCLVRVPLGATKCRIVELENEICFVKSVRIGACCLFQNVFLRKGDALEFEITGLSNVEIVGYYDALLARPLDYRMRRSKDSLRIAYQKNTLCILST
;
A
#
# COMPACT_ATOMS: atom_id res chain seq x y z
N MET A 1 1.69 20.60 -27.56
CA MET A 1 0.29 20.20 -27.66
C MET A 1 0.15 18.70 -27.86
N PRO A 2 -0.63 18.05 -26.99
CA PRO A 2 -0.93 16.63 -27.13
C PRO A 2 -1.82 16.36 -28.35
N PHE A 3 -1.76 15.14 -28.90
CA PHE A 3 -2.73 14.67 -29.90
C PHE A 3 -4.17 14.82 -29.39
N SER A 4 -5.11 15.08 -30.30
CA SER A 4 -6.54 15.09 -29.97
C SER A 4 -7.00 13.71 -29.48
N PRO A 5 -8.07 13.63 -28.68
CA PRO A 5 -8.65 12.35 -28.27
C PRO A 5 -8.98 11.43 -29.45
N SER A 6 -9.51 11.98 -30.54
CA SER A 6 -9.86 11.22 -31.76
C SER A 6 -8.65 10.57 -32.44
N VAL A 7 -7.53 11.29 -32.54
CA VAL A 7 -6.29 10.74 -33.12
C VAL A 7 -5.72 9.65 -32.21
N LYS A 8 -5.72 9.88 -30.89
CA LYS A 8 -5.24 8.87 -29.94
C LYS A 8 -6.07 7.59 -30.02
N GLU A 9 -7.39 7.72 -30.05
CA GLU A 9 -8.30 6.59 -30.15
C GLU A 9 -8.08 5.81 -31.45
N ALA A 10 -8.00 6.49 -32.60
CA ALA A 10 -7.76 5.86 -33.90
C ALA A 10 -6.46 5.04 -33.90
N VAL A 11 -5.37 5.61 -33.38
CA VAL A 11 -4.06 4.95 -33.28
C VAL A 11 -4.10 3.73 -32.36
N LEU A 12 -4.76 3.84 -31.20
CA LEU A 12 -4.90 2.74 -30.24
C LEU A 12 -5.75 1.59 -30.79
N VAL A 13 -6.79 1.91 -31.57
CA VAL A 13 -7.65 0.92 -32.24
C VAL A 13 -6.88 0.23 -33.37
N LYS A 14 -6.17 0.97 -34.22
CA LYS A 14 -5.35 0.39 -35.31
C LYS A 14 -4.22 -0.48 -34.78
N SER A 15 -3.60 -0.08 -33.67
CA SER A 15 -2.53 -0.85 -33.04
C SER A 15 -3.02 -2.01 -32.18
N TRP A 16 -4.34 -2.12 -31.91
CA TRP A 16 -4.88 -3.07 -30.95
C TRP A 16 -4.21 -2.96 -29.56
N ARG A 17 -3.85 -1.74 -29.14
CA ARG A 17 -3.09 -1.49 -27.90
C ARG A 17 -1.81 -2.33 -27.78
N ARG A 18 -1.21 -2.67 -28.91
CA ARG A 18 0.13 -3.27 -28.99
C ARG A 18 1.15 -2.19 -29.30
N CYS A 19 2.37 -2.40 -28.82
CA CYS A 19 3.49 -1.55 -29.17
C CYS A 19 3.88 -1.81 -30.64
N ALA A 20 4.00 -0.76 -31.44
CA ALA A 20 4.38 -0.85 -32.84
C ALA A 20 5.85 -1.27 -33.06
N LEU A 21 6.71 -1.15 -32.03
CA LEU A 21 8.12 -1.58 -32.13
C LEU A 21 8.34 -3.01 -31.64
N CYS A 22 7.83 -3.38 -30.45
CA CYS A 22 8.03 -4.72 -29.90
C CYS A 22 6.90 -5.71 -30.20
N GLY A 23 5.77 -5.25 -30.74
CA GLY A 23 4.60 -6.08 -31.09
C GLY A 23 3.80 -6.64 -29.90
N CYS A 24 4.30 -6.47 -28.67
CA CYS A 24 3.64 -6.95 -27.47
C CYS A 24 2.33 -6.21 -27.21
N TYR A 25 1.29 -6.95 -26.79
CA TYR A 25 0.09 -6.36 -26.20
C TYR A 25 0.39 -5.81 -24.82
N LYS A 26 -0.05 -4.58 -24.59
CA LYS A 26 0.26 -3.84 -23.37
C LYS A 26 -0.98 -3.18 -22.77
N GLY A 27 -2.15 -3.33 -23.40
CA GLY A 27 -3.42 -2.84 -22.88
C GLY A 27 -3.38 -1.32 -22.64
N VAL A 28 -3.45 -0.91 -21.37
CA VAL A 28 -3.37 0.51 -20.99
C VAL A 28 -1.93 1.02 -20.86
N ASN A 29 -0.92 0.15 -20.84
CA ASN A 29 0.50 0.49 -20.70
C ASN A 29 1.14 0.89 -22.05
N VAL A 30 0.42 1.69 -22.83
CA VAL A 30 0.88 2.25 -24.10
C VAL A 30 0.54 3.73 -24.19
N GLU A 31 1.38 4.46 -24.90
CA GLU A 31 1.20 5.87 -25.21
C GLU A 31 1.28 6.11 -26.72
N VAL A 32 0.54 7.12 -27.17
CA VAL A 32 0.57 7.60 -28.55
C VAL A 32 1.66 8.65 -28.64
N HIS A 33 2.78 8.27 -29.24
CA HIS A 33 3.98 9.08 -29.38
C HIS A 33 4.01 9.79 -30.73
N HIS A 34 4.65 10.96 -30.78
CA HIS A 34 4.97 11.64 -32.03
C HIS A 34 6.20 11.00 -32.69
N ILE A 35 6.10 10.62 -33.97
CA ILE A 35 7.24 10.11 -34.74
C ILE A 35 8.25 11.23 -34.99
N VAL A 36 7.78 12.37 -35.50
CA VAL A 36 8.50 13.63 -35.49
C VAL A 36 7.98 14.44 -34.33
N GLN A 37 8.83 14.72 -33.34
CA GLN A 37 8.45 15.46 -32.15
C GLN A 37 7.88 16.84 -32.50
N GLU A 38 6.85 17.25 -31.78
CA GLU A 38 6.25 18.57 -31.95
C GLU A 38 7.26 19.70 -31.68
N ALA A 39 8.18 19.49 -30.73
CA ALA A 39 9.25 20.45 -30.41
C ALA A 39 10.15 20.80 -31.62
N VAL A 40 10.15 19.98 -32.67
CA VAL A 40 10.85 20.22 -33.94
C VAL A 40 9.89 20.41 -35.13
N GLY A 41 8.63 20.74 -34.88
CA GLY A 41 7.62 21.06 -35.89
C GLY A 41 6.80 19.87 -36.39
N GLY A 42 6.81 18.73 -35.69
CA GLY A 42 5.99 17.58 -36.04
C GLY A 42 4.48 17.85 -35.93
N PRO A 43 3.66 17.44 -36.91
CA PRO A 43 2.23 17.71 -36.90
C PRO A 43 1.47 16.76 -35.93
N ASN A 44 0.32 17.22 -35.43
CA ASN A 44 -0.58 16.43 -34.59
C ASN A 44 -1.56 15.58 -35.41
N THR A 45 -1.05 14.80 -36.36
CA THR A 45 -1.85 13.95 -37.25
C THR A 45 -1.61 12.47 -36.97
N GLU A 46 -2.53 11.63 -37.44
CA GLU A 46 -2.42 10.18 -37.28
C GLU A 46 -1.17 9.61 -37.98
N GLU A 47 -0.77 10.19 -39.13
CA GLU A 47 0.41 9.80 -39.88
C GLU A 47 1.72 10.11 -39.14
N ASN A 48 1.68 11.01 -38.16
CA ASN A 48 2.82 11.32 -37.29
C ASN A 48 2.69 10.65 -35.91
N ALA A 49 1.69 9.81 -35.71
CA ALA A 49 1.46 9.11 -34.44
C ALA A 49 1.92 7.66 -34.50
N ILE A 50 2.42 7.14 -33.38
CA ILE A 50 2.80 5.73 -33.20
C ILE A 50 2.45 5.26 -31.79
N CYS A 51 1.87 4.06 -31.66
CA CYS A 51 1.52 3.45 -30.37
C CYS A 51 2.74 2.71 -29.80
N LEU A 52 3.25 3.12 -28.64
CA LEU A 52 4.45 2.54 -28.02
C LEU A 52 4.16 2.13 -26.58
N CYS A 53 4.77 1.04 -26.10
CA CYS A 53 4.82 0.76 -24.66
C CYS A 53 5.77 1.75 -23.96
N PHE A 54 5.65 1.90 -22.64
CA PHE A 54 6.46 2.87 -21.90
C PHE A 54 7.98 2.70 -22.11
N ASP A 55 8.46 1.45 -22.21
CA ASP A 55 9.88 1.16 -22.49
C ASP A 55 10.33 1.68 -23.85
N CYS A 56 9.57 1.34 -24.90
CA CYS A 56 9.83 1.78 -26.27
C CYS A 56 9.63 3.30 -26.43
N HIS A 57 8.66 3.86 -25.71
CA HIS A 57 8.36 5.29 -25.68
C HIS A 57 9.55 6.08 -25.11
N ALA A 58 10.12 5.62 -23.99
CA ALA A 58 11.32 6.22 -23.43
C ALA A 58 12.50 6.15 -24.43
N GLY A 59 12.69 5.02 -25.09
CA GLY A 59 13.75 4.86 -26.10
C GLY A 59 13.59 5.77 -27.34
N ALA A 60 12.36 5.99 -27.80
CA ALA A 60 12.07 6.79 -28.99
C ALA A 60 12.30 8.30 -28.76
N GLY A 61 12.12 8.80 -27.53
CA GLY A 61 12.25 10.22 -27.19
C GLY A 61 13.68 10.79 -27.20
N HIS A 62 14.71 9.97 -27.36
CA HIS A 62 16.12 10.37 -27.20
C HIS A 62 16.87 10.75 -28.49
N TYR A 63 16.16 11.05 -29.58
CA TYR A 63 16.81 11.49 -30.84
C TYR A 63 17.41 12.89 -30.69
N ASN A 64 18.70 12.94 -30.36
CA ASN A 64 19.53 14.14 -30.40
C ASN A 64 20.59 13.97 -31.50
N PRO A 65 20.44 14.65 -32.66
CA PRO A 65 21.39 14.54 -33.77
C PRO A 65 22.78 15.10 -33.43
N LYS A 66 22.91 15.90 -32.36
CA LYS A 66 24.19 16.47 -31.89
C LYS A 66 25.01 15.48 -31.05
N HIS A 67 24.41 14.40 -30.54
CA HIS A 67 25.10 13.38 -29.74
C HIS A 67 24.55 11.97 -30.03
N PRO A 68 24.99 11.32 -31.11
CA PRO A 68 24.60 9.94 -31.42
C PRO A 68 25.39 8.96 -30.53
N ARG A 69 24.78 8.50 -29.44
CA ARG A 69 25.19 7.27 -28.72
C ARG A 69 24.21 6.16 -29.09
N GLY A 70 24.73 5.00 -29.51
CA GLY A 70 23.95 3.86 -29.99
C GLY A 70 23.27 4.09 -31.36
N THR A 71 22.57 3.06 -31.86
CA THR A 71 21.66 3.16 -33.00
C THR A 71 20.30 3.63 -32.50
N LYS A 72 19.97 4.90 -32.74
CA LYS A 72 18.69 5.50 -32.33
C LYS A 72 17.63 5.29 -33.41
N PHE A 73 16.36 5.19 -33.00
CA PHE A 73 15.24 5.15 -33.92
C PHE A 73 15.16 6.44 -34.74
N SER A 74 15.20 6.30 -36.06
CA SER A 74 14.93 7.42 -36.97
C SER A 74 13.42 7.59 -37.17
N PRO A 75 12.92 8.81 -37.47
CA PRO A 75 11.52 8.99 -37.83
C PRO A 75 11.08 8.09 -38.99
N GLU A 76 11.95 7.87 -39.97
CA GLU A 76 11.70 6.98 -41.11
C GLU A 76 11.56 5.51 -40.68
N GLU A 77 12.41 5.07 -39.75
CA GLU A 77 12.31 3.73 -39.17
C GLU A 77 11.03 3.55 -38.36
N LEU A 78 10.67 4.52 -37.51
CA LEU A 78 9.43 4.48 -36.72
C LEU A 78 8.20 4.42 -37.64
N ARG A 79 8.17 5.21 -38.72
CA ARG A 79 7.09 5.13 -39.72
C ARG A 79 7.00 3.75 -40.34
N ARG A 80 8.14 3.23 -40.83
CA ARG A 80 8.19 1.91 -41.47
C ARG A 80 7.75 0.79 -40.52
N GLN A 81 8.27 0.76 -39.30
CA GLN A 81 7.89 -0.25 -38.32
C GLN A 81 6.40 -0.16 -37.98
N ARG A 82 5.86 1.05 -37.78
CA ARG A 82 4.42 1.24 -37.56
C ARG A 82 3.59 0.72 -38.72
N ASP A 83 3.95 1.09 -39.96
CA ASP A 83 3.17 0.74 -41.15
C ASP A 83 3.22 -0.76 -41.43
N GLU A 84 4.40 -1.37 -41.31
CA GLU A 84 4.59 -2.82 -41.38
C GLU A 84 3.80 -3.53 -40.27
N PHE A 85 3.80 -2.99 -39.05
CA PHE A 85 3.04 -3.52 -37.92
C PHE A 85 1.53 -3.43 -38.13
N TYR A 86 1.01 -2.29 -38.59
CA TYR A 86 -0.42 -2.13 -38.87
C TYR A 86 -0.88 -3.04 -39.98
N LYS A 87 -0.08 -3.19 -41.04
CA LYS A 87 -0.33 -4.16 -42.08
C LYS A 87 -0.33 -5.58 -41.52
N ALA A 88 0.65 -5.94 -40.69
CA ALA A 88 0.68 -7.24 -40.04
C ALA A 88 -0.53 -7.47 -39.12
N ILE A 89 -1.03 -6.45 -38.42
CA ILE A 89 -2.26 -6.52 -37.62
C ILE A 89 -3.48 -6.71 -38.51
N GLU A 90 -3.60 -5.98 -39.62
CA GLU A 90 -4.69 -6.09 -40.59
C GLU A 90 -4.70 -7.45 -41.31
N ASP A 91 -3.53 -7.91 -41.76
CA ASP A 91 -3.32 -9.23 -42.36
C ASP A 91 -3.58 -10.33 -41.31
N SER A 92 -3.14 -10.12 -40.07
CA SER A 92 -3.41 -11.06 -38.98
C SER A 92 -4.89 -11.07 -38.60
N ARG A 93 -5.61 -9.95 -38.77
CA ARG A 93 -7.06 -9.81 -38.61
C ARG A 93 -7.82 -10.71 -39.58
N LEU A 94 -7.29 -10.87 -40.80
CA LEU A 94 -7.80 -11.81 -41.81
C LEU A 94 -7.35 -13.25 -41.54
N SER A 95 -6.24 -13.47 -40.83
CA SER A 95 -5.78 -14.79 -40.36
C SER A 95 -6.20 -15.14 -38.92
N LEU A 96 -7.11 -14.36 -38.31
CA LEU A 96 -7.49 -14.50 -36.89
C LEU A 96 -8.10 -15.86 -36.57
N SER A 97 -8.59 -16.61 -37.57
CA SER A 97 -9.14 -17.95 -37.38
C SER A 97 -8.15 -18.98 -36.79
N VAL A 98 -6.83 -18.67 -36.74
CA VAL A 98 -5.82 -19.56 -36.15
C VAL A 98 -5.18 -19.00 -34.87
N LYS A 99 -5.13 -17.67 -34.68
CA LYS A 99 -4.61 -17.03 -33.46
C LYS A 99 -5.64 -16.87 -32.35
N ASP A 100 -6.93 -17.04 -32.65
CA ASP A 100 -8.02 -17.15 -31.66
C ASP A 100 -7.98 -18.45 -30.83
N GLN A 101 -6.97 -19.31 -31.01
CA GLN A 101 -6.79 -20.54 -30.20
C GLN A 101 -5.95 -20.34 -28.93
N PHE A 102 -5.31 -19.17 -28.77
CA PHE A 102 -4.42 -18.91 -27.64
C PHE A 102 -5.01 -17.89 -26.66
N PRO A 103 -4.95 -18.17 -25.35
CA PRO A 103 -5.75 -17.44 -24.38
C PRO A 103 -5.19 -16.04 -24.14
N GLU A 104 -6.06 -15.04 -24.19
CA GLU A 104 -5.73 -13.70 -23.70
C GLU A 104 -5.65 -13.72 -22.16
N CYS A 105 -4.45 -13.51 -21.64
CA CYS A 105 -4.18 -13.41 -20.21
C CYS A 105 -3.87 -11.97 -19.82
N TYR A 106 -4.55 -11.46 -18.79
CA TYR A 106 -4.17 -10.22 -18.13
C TYR A 106 -3.34 -10.54 -16.88
N THR A 107 -2.18 -9.88 -16.74
CA THR A 107 -1.27 -10.12 -15.63
C THR A 107 -0.82 -8.81 -14.98
N ARG A 108 -0.72 -8.81 -13.64
CA ARG A 108 -0.19 -7.67 -12.87
C ARG A 108 0.39 -8.12 -11.53
N TYR A 109 1.43 -7.44 -11.06
CA TYR A 109 1.89 -7.58 -9.68
C TYR A 109 1.13 -6.62 -8.76
N LEU A 110 0.66 -7.16 -7.65
CA LEU A 110 -0.04 -6.48 -6.57
C LEU A 110 0.83 -6.52 -5.31
N VAL A 111 1.08 -5.36 -4.71
CA VAL A 111 1.72 -5.24 -3.40
C VAL A 111 0.64 -4.93 -2.38
N VAL A 112 0.29 -5.90 -1.53
CA VAL A 112 -0.66 -5.72 -0.44
C VAL A 112 0.12 -5.33 0.81
N MET A 113 -0.24 -4.20 1.42
CA MET A 113 0.48 -3.65 2.59
C MET A 113 -0.22 -3.91 3.92
N SER A 114 -1.49 -4.35 3.89
CA SER A 114 -2.26 -4.72 5.07
C SER A 114 -2.16 -6.23 5.29
N PRO A 115 -1.55 -6.68 6.40
CA PRO A 115 -1.56 -8.07 6.83
C PRO A 115 -2.98 -8.62 7.02
N GLU A 116 -3.90 -7.79 7.54
CA GLU A 116 -5.29 -8.13 7.80
C GLU A 116 -6.02 -8.45 6.48
N LEU A 117 -5.82 -7.64 5.44
CA LEU A 117 -6.37 -7.91 4.11
C LEU A 117 -5.80 -9.20 3.53
N VAL A 118 -4.50 -9.47 3.69
CA VAL A 118 -3.91 -10.73 3.23
C VAL A 118 -4.50 -11.93 3.95
N GLU A 119 -4.70 -11.84 5.26
CA GLU A 119 -5.34 -12.90 6.05
C GLU A 119 -6.78 -13.17 5.57
N ARG A 120 -7.57 -12.11 5.35
CA ARG A 120 -8.93 -12.20 4.77
C ARG A 120 -8.92 -12.86 3.39
N MET A 121 -7.97 -12.45 2.54
CA MET A 121 -7.79 -13.00 1.20
C MET A 121 -7.52 -14.52 1.26
N PHE A 122 -6.63 -14.95 2.16
CA PHE A 122 -6.20 -16.34 2.32
C PHE A 122 -7.32 -17.22 2.88
N LYS A 123 -8.11 -16.69 3.81
CA LYS A 123 -9.31 -17.35 4.36
C LYS A 123 -10.48 -17.42 3.38
N LYS A 124 -10.31 -16.98 2.13
CA LYS A 124 -11.31 -17.00 1.04
C LYS A 124 -12.65 -16.39 1.45
N ARG A 125 -12.63 -15.29 2.20
CA ARG A 125 -13.82 -14.47 2.37
C ARG A 125 -14.02 -13.66 1.08
N ILE A 126 -14.64 -14.31 0.10
CA ILE A 126 -14.86 -13.77 -1.25
C ILE A 126 -15.67 -12.47 -1.14
N GLY A 127 -15.22 -11.41 -1.80
CA GLY A 127 -15.85 -10.09 -1.77
C GLY A 127 -15.12 -9.05 -0.92
N GLU A 128 -14.06 -9.45 -0.21
CA GLU A 128 -13.34 -8.59 0.76
C GLU A 128 -12.06 -7.94 0.22
N ALA A 129 -11.73 -8.14 -1.06
CA ALA A 129 -10.60 -7.47 -1.73
C ALA A 129 -11.12 -6.52 -2.82
N PRO A 130 -10.44 -5.38 -3.09
CA PRO A 130 -10.86 -4.41 -4.12
C PRO A 130 -10.61 -4.90 -5.57
N PHE A 131 -10.37 -6.20 -5.75
CA PHE A 131 -10.17 -6.86 -7.03
C PHE A 131 -10.69 -8.29 -6.98
N LYS A 132 -11.18 -8.79 -8.12
CA LYS A 132 -11.67 -10.16 -8.26
C LYS A 132 -10.52 -11.15 -8.26
N TYR A 133 -10.69 -12.28 -7.55
CA TYR A 133 -9.88 -13.49 -7.76
C TYR A 133 -10.66 -14.74 -7.39
N THR A 134 -10.33 -15.86 -8.04
CA THR A 134 -11.01 -17.16 -7.89
C THR A 134 -10.18 -18.12 -7.03
N TYR A 135 -8.86 -18.15 -7.26
CA TYR A 135 -7.95 -19.10 -6.62
C TYR A 135 -6.72 -18.40 -6.06
N ILE A 136 -6.12 -19.01 -5.04
CA ILE A 136 -4.77 -18.67 -4.57
C ILE A 136 -3.92 -19.91 -4.80
N TYR A 137 -2.82 -19.74 -5.53
CA TYR A 137 -1.84 -20.79 -5.76
C TYR A 137 -1.01 -21.03 -4.50
N LYS A 138 -1.05 -22.25 -3.96
CA LYS A 138 -0.38 -22.59 -2.70
C LYS A 138 1.05 -23.05 -2.93
N ASN A 139 1.98 -22.10 -2.96
CA ASN A 139 3.42 -22.38 -3.03
C ASN A 139 4.10 -22.12 -1.68
N ARG A 140 5.43 -22.26 -1.60
CA ARG A 140 6.18 -22.00 -0.35
C ARG A 140 6.07 -20.55 0.15
N VAL A 141 5.76 -19.60 -0.72
CA VAL A 141 5.50 -18.21 -0.32
C VAL A 141 4.14 -18.11 0.36
N TYR A 142 3.12 -18.82 -0.14
CA TYR A 142 1.83 -18.96 0.54
C TYR A 142 2.01 -19.46 1.97
N ASP A 143 2.67 -20.62 2.17
CA ASP A 143 2.84 -21.22 3.50
C ASP A 143 3.57 -20.27 4.46
N PHE A 144 4.57 -19.56 3.94
CA PHE A 144 5.32 -18.58 4.70
C PHE A 144 4.48 -17.38 5.13
N VAL A 145 3.74 -16.79 4.19
CA VAL A 145 2.87 -15.63 4.43
C VAL A 145 1.73 -16.00 5.35
N ASP A 146 1.06 -17.14 5.13
CA ASP A 146 -0.04 -17.66 5.95
C ASP A 146 0.39 -17.81 7.42
N ALA A 147 1.59 -18.35 7.65
CA ALA A 147 2.18 -18.50 8.98
C ALA A 147 2.59 -17.16 9.64
N ILE A 148 2.63 -16.06 8.89
CA ILE A 148 2.96 -14.72 9.41
C ILE A 148 1.70 -13.89 9.66
N VAL A 149 0.72 -13.92 8.74
CA VAL A 149 -0.46 -13.06 8.81
C VAL A 149 -1.54 -13.57 9.77
N SER A 150 -1.50 -14.86 10.13
CA SER A 150 -2.42 -15.47 11.12
C SER A 150 -2.14 -15.04 12.58
N ASP A 151 -1.48 -13.91 12.79
CA ASP A 151 -1.05 -13.40 14.10
C ASP A 151 -1.64 -12.00 14.31
N GLU A 152 -2.31 -11.77 15.45
CA GLU A 152 -3.19 -10.61 15.68
C GLU A 152 -2.51 -9.23 15.60
N PHE A 153 -1.18 -9.15 15.63
CA PHE A 153 -0.43 -7.89 15.69
C PHE A 153 0.74 -7.88 14.72
N CYS A 154 0.47 -7.58 13.45
CA CYS A 154 1.50 -7.27 12.45
C CYS A 154 1.74 -5.74 12.37
N HIS A 155 1.75 -5.08 13.54
CA HIS A 155 2.20 -3.70 13.64
C HIS A 155 3.71 -3.63 13.41
N VAL A 156 4.14 -2.71 12.56
CA VAL A 156 5.53 -2.57 12.10
C VAL A 156 6.37 -1.66 13.02
N GLY A 157 5.82 -1.26 14.16
CA GLY A 157 6.51 -0.42 15.13
C GLY A 157 6.92 -1.24 16.34
N PHE A 158 8.19 -1.16 16.74
CA PHE A 158 8.56 -1.53 18.10
C PHE A 158 8.07 -0.41 19.03
N LYS A 159 7.36 -0.78 20.10
CA LYS A 159 7.00 0.20 21.13
C LYS A 159 8.21 0.49 22.01
N ASN A 160 8.48 1.79 22.17
CA ASN A 160 9.11 2.46 23.31
C ASN A 160 10.37 1.76 23.89
N LEU A 161 11.54 2.17 23.39
CA LEU A 161 12.84 1.79 23.94
C LEU A 161 13.13 2.47 25.29
N GLY A 162 12.42 3.56 25.60
CA GLY A 162 12.53 4.26 26.88
C GLY A 162 11.77 5.58 26.90
N GLU A 163 11.26 5.93 28.08
CA GLU A 163 10.59 7.20 28.34
C GLU A 163 11.41 8.07 29.29
N TYR A 164 11.43 9.38 29.04
CA TYR A 164 12.36 10.32 29.66
C TYR A 164 11.65 11.63 30.00
N GLY A 165 11.79 12.09 31.24
CA GLY A 165 11.19 13.36 31.69
C GLY A 165 11.82 14.62 31.07
N SER A 166 12.97 14.51 30.41
CA SER A 166 13.63 15.62 29.70
C SER A 166 14.52 15.12 28.57
N GLU A 167 14.84 16.00 27.62
CA GLU A 167 15.74 15.65 26.51
C GLU A 167 17.15 15.33 27.04
N ASP A 168 17.62 16.09 28.03
CA ASP A 168 18.92 15.84 28.65
C ASP A 168 19.00 14.45 29.28
N ALA A 169 17.93 13.99 29.93
CA ALA A 169 17.87 12.63 30.49
C ALA A 169 17.90 11.57 29.38
N LEU A 170 17.18 11.79 28.27
CA LEU A 170 17.24 10.92 27.10
C LEU A 170 18.66 10.87 26.52
N LEU A 171 19.32 12.03 26.40
CA LEU A 171 20.66 12.16 25.83
C LEU A 171 21.78 11.60 26.74
N VAL A 172 21.49 11.25 27.99
CA VAL A 172 22.41 10.45 28.82
C VAL A 172 22.45 9.00 28.33
N ASP A 173 21.29 8.43 28.03
CA ASP A 173 21.15 7.04 27.58
C ASP A 173 21.41 6.88 26.06
N TYR A 174 21.11 7.92 25.29
CA TYR A 174 21.24 8.00 23.83
C TYR A 174 22.01 9.26 23.39
N PRO A 175 23.27 9.44 23.82
CA PRO A 175 24.07 10.64 23.52
C PRO A 175 24.25 10.93 22.03
N GLU A 176 24.20 9.89 21.19
CA GLU A 176 24.30 9.98 19.74
C GLU A 176 23.11 10.70 19.08
N LEU A 177 21.96 10.82 19.76
CA LEU A 177 20.78 11.56 19.28
C LEU A 177 20.86 13.06 19.60
N ARG A 178 21.99 13.56 20.11
CA ARG A 178 22.18 14.99 20.43
C ARG A 178 22.12 15.88 19.18
N ASN A 179 22.74 15.43 18.08
CA ASN A 179 22.85 16.17 16.83
C ASN A 179 22.05 15.55 15.68
N SER A 180 21.24 14.52 15.96
CA SER A 180 20.42 13.83 14.97
C SER A 180 19.12 13.36 15.61
N ASP A 181 18.01 13.49 14.91
CA ASP A 181 16.71 13.02 15.40
C ASP A 181 16.58 11.49 15.33
N SER A 182 17.48 10.83 14.60
CA SER A 182 17.49 9.38 14.47
C SER A 182 18.88 8.81 14.21
N ARG A 183 19.04 7.52 14.45
CA ARG A 183 20.19 6.72 14.05
C ARG A 183 19.76 5.32 13.62
N ARG A 184 20.70 4.57 13.04
CA ARG A 184 20.48 3.16 12.66
C ARG A 184 20.19 2.31 13.90
N LEU A 185 19.29 1.34 13.73
CA LEU A 185 18.98 0.36 14.75
C LEU A 185 20.17 -0.60 14.98
N THR A 186 20.43 -0.98 16.23
CA THR A 186 21.52 -1.90 16.59
C THR A 186 21.00 -3.17 17.25
N ARG A 187 21.84 -4.21 17.33
CA ARG A 187 21.51 -5.45 18.07
C ARG A 187 21.21 -5.20 19.55
N GLN A 188 21.82 -4.19 20.16
CA GLN A 188 21.55 -3.83 21.54
C GLN A 188 20.13 -3.29 21.70
N ASP A 189 19.66 -2.47 20.76
CA ASP A 189 18.28 -1.97 20.80
C ASP A 189 17.28 -3.11 20.64
N VAL A 190 17.53 -4.04 19.70
CA VAL A 190 16.69 -5.25 19.53
C VAL A 190 16.61 -6.07 20.82
N GLY A 191 17.71 -6.17 21.57
CA GLY A 191 17.73 -6.85 22.87
C GLY A 191 16.94 -6.15 23.98
N LYS A 192 16.65 -4.85 23.85
CA LYS A 192 15.80 -4.09 24.79
C LYS A 192 14.32 -4.18 24.43
N MET A 193 13.98 -4.66 23.24
CA MET A 193 12.61 -4.66 22.73
C MET A 193 11.81 -5.88 23.20
N THR A 194 10.53 -5.66 23.46
CA THR A 194 9.55 -6.75 23.53
C THR A 194 9.02 -7.00 22.12
N ILE A 195 9.25 -8.20 21.58
CA ILE A 195 8.87 -8.56 20.21
C ILE A 195 7.60 -9.42 20.25
N GLU A 196 6.45 -8.80 20.00
CA GLU A 196 5.16 -9.49 19.99
C GLU A 196 4.85 -10.14 18.63
N SER A 197 5.39 -9.59 17.54
CA SER A 197 5.13 -10.06 16.18
C SER A 197 5.99 -11.28 15.79
N LYS A 198 5.35 -12.37 15.35
CA LYS A 198 6.06 -13.53 14.76
C LYS A 198 6.93 -13.17 13.56
N LEU A 199 6.51 -12.19 12.74
CA LEU A 199 7.31 -11.71 11.61
C LEU A 199 8.62 -11.13 12.12
N LEU A 200 8.54 -10.19 13.06
CA LEU A 200 9.72 -9.55 13.66
C LEU A 200 10.62 -10.59 14.33
N MET A 201 10.06 -11.57 15.04
CA MET A 201 10.83 -12.68 15.62
C MET A 201 11.57 -13.50 14.56
N LYS A 202 10.91 -13.85 13.45
CA LYS A 202 11.56 -14.57 12.34
C LYS A 202 12.68 -13.73 11.72
N ILE A 203 12.46 -12.42 11.55
CA ILE A 203 13.47 -11.47 11.06
C ILE A 203 14.67 -11.46 12.01
N VAL A 204 14.43 -11.29 13.32
CA VAL A 204 15.49 -11.21 14.32
C VAL A 204 16.37 -12.46 14.35
N ASN A 205 15.76 -13.63 14.20
CA ASN A 205 16.46 -14.91 14.20
C ASN A 205 17.20 -15.25 12.90
N SER A 206 17.00 -14.48 11.82
CA SER A 206 17.48 -14.84 10.47
C SER A 206 18.87 -14.29 10.09
N ASN A 207 19.66 -13.85 11.07
CA ASN A 207 20.97 -13.21 10.88
C ASN A 207 20.93 -11.99 9.92
N PHE A 208 19.85 -11.22 10.02
CA PHE A 208 19.62 -10.00 9.26
C PHE A 208 20.58 -8.87 9.65
N ASP A 209 20.80 -7.92 8.73
CA ASP A 209 21.46 -6.66 9.05
C ASP A 209 20.48 -5.73 9.78
N VAL A 210 20.76 -5.55 11.07
CA VAL A 210 19.90 -4.77 11.97
C VAL A 210 19.87 -3.30 11.59
N GLU A 211 20.99 -2.75 11.11
CA GLU A 211 21.10 -1.33 10.75
C GLU A 211 20.25 -1.00 9.52
N SER A 212 20.17 -1.94 8.57
CA SER A 212 19.31 -1.82 7.41
C SER A 212 17.83 -1.95 7.75
N PHE A 213 17.45 -2.63 8.85
CA PHE A 213 16.06 -2.96 9.16
C PHE A 213 15.24 -1.81 9.77
N GLY A 214 15.89 -0.87 10.44
CA GLY A 214 15.17 0.18 11.13
C GLY A 214 16.03 1.31 11.64
N LEU A 215 15.36 2.28 12.25
CA LEU A 215 15.95 3.43 12.90
C LEU A 215 15.48 3.51 14.33
N VAL A 216 16.35 4.00 15.20
CA VAL A 216 15.99 4.51 16.53
C VAL A 216 15.84 6.02 16.39
N ARG A 217 14.72 6.58 16.86
CA ARG A 217 14.49 8.03 16.85
C ARG A 217 14.06 8.53 18.21
N LYS A 218 14.45 9.77 18.52
CA LYS A 218 13.86 10.52 19.62
C LYS A 218 12.55 11.15 19.15
N VAL A 219 11.54 11.09 19.99
CA VAL A 219 10.21 11.66 19.74
C VAL A 219 9.80 12.43 20.99
N TRP A 220 9.30 13.63 20.81
CA TRP A 220 8.65 14.38 21.88
C TRP A 220 7.15 14.14 21.80
N ASP A 221 6.56 13.49 22.81
CA ASP A 221 5.10 13.50 22.98
C ASP A 221 4.72 14.70 23.84
N GLY A 222 4.10 15.69 23.20
CA GLY A 222 3.62 16.89 23.87
C GLY A 222 2.38 16.68 24.74
N CYS A 223 1.89 15.45 24.89
CA CYS A 223 0.67 15.15 25.64
C CYS A 223 0.93 14.77 27.10
N GLY A 224 0.31 15.49 28.04
CA GLY A 224 0.18 15.03 29.44
C GLY A 224 1.31 15.43 30.40
N GLY A 225 2.17 16.37 30.01
CA GLY A 225 3.30 16.82 30.83
C GLY A 225 4.62 17.00 30.07
N GLY A 226 4.63 16.64 28.77
CA GLY A 226 5.80 16.73 27.91
C GLY A 226 6.84 15.68 28.29
N GLN A 227 6.89 14.58 27.55
CA GLN A 227 7.85 13.51 27.81
C GLN A 227 8.57 13.15 26.51
N TRP A 228 9.86 12.87 26.65
CA TRP A 228 10.69 12.40 25.55
C TRP A 228 10.64 10.87 25.50
N PHE A 229 10.51 10.33 24.31
CA PHE A 229 10.51 8.91 24.05
C PHE A 229 11.61 8.57 23.07
N VAL A 230 12.18 7.39 23.23
CA VAL A 230 12.98 6.76 22.20
C VAL A 230 12.18 5.60 21.65
N GLU A 231 11.99 5.56 20.33
CA GLU A 231 11.29 4.45 19.68
C GLU A 231 12.09 3.91 18.50
N ALA A 232 11.78 2.68 18.11
CA ALA A 232 12.35 2.07 16.92
C ALA A 232 11.29 1.93 15.83
N ILE A 233 11.60 2.49 14.66
CA ILE A 233 10.81 2.37 13.44
C ILE A 233 11.47 1.32 12.56
N CYS A 234 10.69 0.31 12.15
CA CYS A 234 11.17 -0.75 11.28
C CYS A 234 10.51 -0.74 9.92
N ARG A 235 11.12 -1.45 8.97
CA ARG A 235 10.58 -1.62 7.62
C ARG A 235 9.27 -2.39 7.62
N ARG A 236 8.30 -1.90 6.85
CA ARG A 236 6.97 -2.50 6.67
C ARG A 236 6.99 -3.71 5.76
N PRO A 237 6.35 -4.84 6.13
CA PRO A 237 6.15 -5.94 5.22
C PRO A 237 5.19 -5.57 4.08
N TYR A 238 5.58 -5.94 2.88
CA TYR A 238 4.87 -5.82 1.62
C TYR A 238 4.68 -7.22 1.05
N PHE A 239 3.43 -7.66 0.93
CA PHE A 239 3.08 -8.99 0.42
C PHE A 239 2.83 -8.90 -1.07
N VAL A 240 3.64 -9.60 -1.87
CA VAL A 240 3.62 -9.49 -3.33
C VAL A 240 2.86 -10.66 -3.93
N PHE A 241 1.89 -10.37 -4.78
CA PHE A 241 1.11 -11.35 -5.53
C PHE A 241 1.18 -11.04 -7.02
N LEU A 242 1.32 -12.07 -7.86
CA LEU A 242 1.04 -11.99 -9.28
C LEU A 242 -0.41 -12.41 -9.51
N GLN A 243 -1.23 -11.52 -10.06
CA GLN A 243 -2.56 -11.88 -10.54
C GLN A 243 -2.46 -12.32 -12.00
N ILE A 244 -3.11 -13.45 -12.33
CA ILE A 244 -3.27 -13.95 -13.70
C ILE A 244 -4.77 -14.15 -13.93
N GLU A 245 -5.34 -13.38 -14.85
CA GLU A 245 -6.77 -13.38 -15.20
C GLU A 245 -6.96 -13.89 -16.62
N ASN A 246 -7.90 -14.83 -16.79
CA ASN A 246 -8.35 -15.27 -18.10
C ASN A 246 -9.34 -14.26 -18.69
N ARG A 247 -8.94 -13.58 -19.77
CA ARG A 247 -9.77 -12.66 -20.54
C ARG A 247 -10.21 -13.22 -21.89
N SER A 248 -9.84 -14.46 -22.18
CA SER A 248 -10.32 -15.14 -23.37
C SER A 248 -11.74 -15.67 -23.16
N ASN A 249 -12.36 -16.11 -24.25
CA ASN A 249 -13.70 -16.72 -24.23
C ASN A 249 -13.66 -18.24 -24.01
N PHE A 250 -12.51 -18.82 -23.67
CA PHE A 250 -12.35 -20.26 -23.43
C PHE A 250 -11.47 -20.54 -22.22
N SER A 251 -11.64 -21.72 -21.63
CA SER A 251 -10.80 -22.13 -20.49
C SER A 251 -9.41 -22.54 -20.94
N PHE A 252 -8.40 -22.26 -20.11
CA PHE A 252 -7.04 -22.76 -20.32
C PHE A 252 -6.44 -23.29 -19.02
N CYS A 253 -5.39 -24.09 -19.18
CA CYS A 253 -4.61 -24.65 -18.08
C CYS A 253 -3.26 -23.95 -17.99
N ILE A 254 -2.88 -23.49 -16.80
CA ILE A 254 -1.48 -23.18 -16.50
C ILE A 254 -0.86 -24.46 -15.96
N ASP A 255 0.07 -25.07 -16.70
CA ASP A 255 0.64 -26.36 -16.32
C ASP A 255 2.07 -26.29 -15.79
N ARG A 256 2.72 -25.14 -15.95
CA ARG A 256 4.12 -24.94 -15.56
C ARG A 256 4.43 -23.47 -15.36
N PHE A 257 5.25 -23.20 -14.35
CA PHE A 257 5.95 -21.93 -14.19
C PHE A 257 7.45 -22.13 -14.34
N ARG A 258 8.08 -21.23 -15.09
CA ARG A 258 9.52 -20.99 -14.99
C ARG A 258 9.72 -19.85 -14.01
N ILE A 259 10.48 -20.11 -12.95
CA ILE A 259 10.68 -19.13 -11.89
C ILE A 259 12.16 -18.86 -11.66
N GLU A 260 12.44 -17.66 -11.17
CA GLU A 260 13.67 -17.41 -10.43
C GLU A 260 13.43 -17.82 -8.98
N GLY A 261 14.08 -18.91 -8.58
CA GLY A 261 14.04 -19.41 -7.22
C GLY A 261 15.15 -18.79 -6.36
N SER A 262 14.94 -18.76 -5.04
CA SER A 262 16.02 -18.60 -4.09
C SER A 262 16.01 -19.68 -3.03
N ARG A 263 17.19 -19.93 -2.46
CA ARG A 263 17.28 -20.58 -1.15
C ARG A 263 16.76 -19.64 -0.05
N PRO A 264 16.37 -20.15 1.13
CA PRO A 264 15.77 -19.37 2.23
C PRO A 264 16.74 -18.42 2.97
N SER A 265 17.76 -17.87 2.34
CA SER A 265 18.84 -17.17 3.06
C SER A 265 19.11 -15.78 2.49
N GLY A 266 18.54 -14.76 3.13
CA GLY A 266 19.05 -13.39 3.07
C GLY A 266 18.02 -12.30 2.80
N PHE A 267 18.27 -11.13 3.41
CA PHE A 267 17.57 -9.87 3.19
C PHE A 267 18.18 -9.20 1.96
N VAL A 268 17.73 -9.57 0.76
CA VAL A 268 18.31 -9.01 -0.47
C VAL A 268 17.20 -8.73 -1.48
N TRP A 269 17.15 -7.50 -1.98
CA TRP A 269 16.39 -7.10 -3.17
C TRP A 269 17.10 -5.93 -3.88
N PRO A 270 17.19 -5.89 -5.22
CA PRO A 270 16.76 -6.94 -6.15
C PRO A 270 17.52 -8.24 -5.93
N LEU A 271 16.93 -9.36 -6.33
CA LEU A 271 17.65 -10.62 -6.32
C LEU A 271 18.83 -10.50 -7.28
N ASP A 272 20.04 -10.91 -6.87
CA ASP A 272 21.21 -10.95 -7.76
C ASP A 272 20.87 -11.70 -9.05
N GLU A 273 21.36 -11.20 -10.20
CA GLU A 273 21.05 -11.75 -11.53
C GLU A 273 21.58 -13.18 -11.75
N GLU A 274 22.46 -13.68 -10.88
CA GLU A 274 23.07 -15.01 -10.97
C GLU A 274 22.23 -16.15 -10.32
N ARG A 275 20.95 -15.92 -10.01
CA ARG A 275 20.12 -16.95 -9.37
C ARG A 275 19.64 -18.03 -10.34
N VAL A 276 19.49 -19.25 -9.80
CA VAL A 276 19.18 -20.47 -10.54
C VAL A 276 17.75 -20.45 -11.05
N ASP A 277 17.59 -20.39 -12.37
CA ASP A 277 16.36 -20.75 -13.06
C ASP A 277 15.90 -22.12 -12.59
N SER A 278 14.72 -22.16 -11.97
CA SER A 278 14.08 -23.40 -11.54
C SER A 278 12.76 -23.54 -12.27
N GLU A 279 12.56 -24.70 -12.88
CA GLU A 279 11.31 -25.05 -13.52
C GLU A 279 10.44 -25.80 -12.49
N ILE A 280 9.26 -25.26 -12.20
CA ILE A 280 8.29 -25.91 -11.31
C ILE A 280 7.10 -26.34 -12.16
N THR A 281 6.96 -27.66 -12.28
CA THR A 281 5.74 -28.33 -12.73
C THR A 281 4.95 -28.75 -11.49
N GLU A 282 4.11 -27.86 -10.97
CA GLU A 282 3.15 -28.18 -9.89
C GLU A 282 1.77 -27.61 -10.21
N GLU A 283 0.75 -28.44 -10.00
CA GLU A 283 -0.70 -28.25 -10.17
C GLU A 283 -1.17 -27.56 -11.45
N HIS A 284 -1.91 -28.29 -12.27
CA HIS A 284 -2.65 -27.76 -13.42
C HIS A 284 -3.71 -26.75 -12.95
N ILE A 285 -3.44 -25.45 -13.06
CA ILE A 285 -4.39 -24.40 -12.72
C ILE A 285 -5.33 -24.20 -13.91
N MET A 286 -6.57 -24.67 -13.78
CA MET A 286 -7.60 -24.40 -14.77
C MET A 286 -8.23 -23.03 -14.50
N LEU A 287 -8.27 -22.16 -15.51
CA LEU A 287 -8.96 -20.87 -15.46
C LEU A 287 -10.05 -20.82 -16.52
N ALA A 288 -11.31 -20.75 -16.09
CA ALA A 288 -12.44 -20.46 -16.97
C ALA A 288 -12.48 -18.97 -17.37
N PRO A 289 -13.25 -18.58 -18.41
CA PRO A 289 -13.40 -17.19 -18.81
C PRO A 289 -13.77 -16.28 -17.64
N GLY A 290 -12.98 -15.22 -17.42
CA GLY A 290 -13.17 -14.25 -16.34
C GLY A 290 -12.74 -14.72 -14.95
N GLU A 291 -12.16 -15.92 -14.82
CA GLU A 291 -11.52 -16.36 -13.57
C GLU A 291 -10.09 -15.83 -13.46
N SER A 292 -9.61 -15.70 -12.23
CA SER A 292 -8.21 -15.35 -12.00
C SER A 292 -7.60 -16.09 -10.83
N VAL A 293 -6.29 -16.32 -10.89
CA VAL A 293 -5.49 -16.87 -9.81
C VAL A 293 -4.55 -15.80 -9.26
N LEU A 294 -4.37 -15.79 -7.94
CA LEU A 294 -3.31 -15.06 -7.27
C LEU A 294 -2.16 -16.01 -6.96
N VAL A 295 -0.96 -15.62 -7.34
CA VAL A 295 0.27 -16.37 -7.12
C VAL A 295 1.13 -15.59 -6.12
N PRO A 296 1.21 -16.01 -4.84
CA PRO A 296 2.11 -15.41 -3.86
C PRO A 296 3.55 -15.49 -4.36
N THR A 297 4.21 -14.34 -4.46
CA THR A 297 5.47 -14.18 -5.21
C THR A 297 6.65 -13.87 -4.30
N ALA A 298 6.47 -12.97 -3.33
CA ALA A 298 7.50 -12.61 -2.36
C ALA A 298 6.89 -11.91 -1.14
N CYS A 299 7.64 -11.89 -0.04
CA CYS A 299 7.47 -10.90 1.02
C CYS A 299 8.65 -9.94 0.96
N LEU A 300 8.37 -8.64 0.81
CA LEU A 300 9.37 -7.59 0.83
C LEU A 300 9.24 -6.77 2.12
N LEU A 301 10.30 -6.06 2.47
CA LEU A 301 10.34 -5.04 3.48
C LEU A 301 10.57 -3.71 2.77
N GLY A 302 9.59 -2.82 2.88
CA GLY A 302 9.61 -1.51 2.26
C GLY A 302 10.66 -0.57 2.85
N PRO A 303 10.75 0.67 2.35
CA PRO A 303 11.61 1.70 2.90
C PRO A 303 11.33 2.00 4.39
N VAL A 304 12.37 2.29 5.18
CA VAL A 304 12.18 2.67 6.59
C VAL A 304 11.49 4.04 6.67
N GLY A 305 10.43 4.14 7.45
CA GLY A 305 9.76 5.41 7.76
C GLY A 305 9.07 6.08 6.58
N TYR A 306 8.82 5.35 5.49
CA TYR A 306 8.21 5.91 4.28
C TYR A 306 7.29 4.90 3.58
N ASP A 307 6.04 5.30 3.39
CA ASP A 307 5.05 4.57 2.59
C ASP A 307 4.68 5.42 1.35
N PRO A 308 5.30 5.16 0.17
CA PRO A 308 4.93 5.82 -1.07
C PRO A 308 3.57 5.29 -1.51
N LEU A 309 2.52 5.98 -1.10
CA LEU A 309 1.23 5.87 -1.77
C LEU A 309 1.05 7.14 -2.59
N SER A 310 1.32 7.03 -3.89
CA SER A 310 0.63 7.88 -4.84
C SER A 310 -0.69 7.22 -5.17
N LEU A 311 -1.80 7.93 -4.96
CA LEU A 311 -3.15 7.49 -5.34
C LEU A 311 -3.52 7.98 -6.75
N ASP A 312 -2.54 8.29 -7.61
CA ASP A 312 -2.79 8.90 -8.93
C ASP A 312 -3.72 8.06 -9.83
N TYR A 313 -3.90 6.75 -9.55
CA TYR A 313 -4.78 5.86 -10.31
C TYR A 313 -5.46 4.83 -9.40
N GLU A 314 -6.72 5.10 -9.03
CA GLU A 314 -7.60 4.17 -8.32
C GLU A 314 -8.28 3.22 -9.34
N VAL A 315 -8.03 1.92 -9.23
CA VAL A 315 -8.63 0.88 -10.08
C VAL A 315 -9.40 -0.10 -9.20
N GLY A 316 -10.61 0.30 -8.81
CA GLY A 316 -11.52 -0.50 -8.00
C GLY A 316 -11.44 -0.15 -6.51
N ALA A 317 -12.61 -0.04 -5.90
CA ALA A 317 -12.80 0.21 -4.48
C ALA A 317 -13.82 -0.77 -3.90
N LEU A 318 -13.60 -1.11 -2.64
CA LEU A 318 -14.56 -1.84 -1.81
C LEU A 318 -14.81 -1.03 -0.54
N GLU A 319 -16.08 -0.78 -0.25
CA GLU A 319 -16.56 -0.11 0.95
C GLU A 319 -17.30 -1.14 1.80
N GLU A 320 -16.80 -1.43 3.01
CA GLU A 320 -17.46 -2.33 3.95
C GLU A 320 -17.42 -1.72 5.36
N GLY A 321 -18.56 -1.19 5.82
CA GLY A 321 -18.64 -0.45 7.08
C GLY A 321 -17.75 0.78 7.07
N CYS A 322 -16.76 0.82 7.96
CA CYS A 322 -15.76 1.89 8.04
C CYS A 322 -14.45 1.57 7.32
N GLU A 323 -14.36 0.47 6.58
CA GLU A 323 -13.17 0.10 5.84
C GLU A 323 -13.32 0.44 4.36
N TYR A 324 -12.27 1.02 3.80
CA TYR A 324 -12.14 1.33 2.39
C TYR A 324 -10.87 0.70 1.86
N SER A 325 -11.02 -0.21 0.90
CA SER A 325 -9.88 -0.82 0.21
C SER A 325 -9.84 -0.36 -1.23
N SER A 326 -8.65 -0.09 -1.76
CA SER A 326 -8.46 0.31 -3.15
C SER A 326 -7.21 -0.30 -3.77
N VAL A 327 -7.18 -0.35 -5.10
CA VAL A 327 -5.96 -0.66 -5.85
C VAL A 327 -5.43 0.63 -6.47
N GLY A 328 -4.26 1.08 -6.01
CA GLY A 328 -3.51 2.19 -6.55
C GLY A 328 -2.37 1.74 -7.49
N TYR A 329 -1.73 2.69 -8.17
CA TYR A 329 -0.45 2.48 -8.84
C TYR A 329 0.65 3.28 -8.16
N ARG A 330 1.73 2.58 -7.77
CA ARG A 330 2.92 3.20 -7.19
C ARG A 330 3.94 3.50 -8.27
N TYR A 331 4.43 4.73 -8.23
CA TYR A 331 5.61 5.19 -8.94
C TYR A 331 6.54 5.88 -7.94
N ASP A 332 7.74 5.34 -7.73
CA ASP A 332 8.74 5.88 -6.80
C ASP A 332 10.14 5.88 -7.44
N ASP A 333 10.59 7.05 -7.89
CA ASP A 333 11.94 7.22 -8.46
C ASP A 333 13.03 7.45 -7.38
N SER A 334 12.72 7.31 -6.10
CA SER A 334 13.72 7.49 -5.04
C SER A 334 14.75 6.34 -5.01
N GLU A 335 15.95 6.66 -4.53
CA GLU A 335 17.03 5.70 -4.26
C GLU A 335 16.77 4.82 -3.02
N ARG A 336 15.51 4.63 -2.62
CA ARG A 336 15.16 3.85 -1.42
C ARG A 336 15.25 2.35 -1.69
N ASP A 337 15.80 1.64 -0.71
CA ASP A 337 16.00 0.20 -0.76
C ASP A 337 14.78 -0.59 -0.30
N TYR A 338 14.62 -1.75 -0.90
CA TYR A 338 13.69 -2.81 -0.50
C TYR A 338 14.50 -4.03 -0.09
N TYR A 339 13.98 -4.88 0.79
CA TYR A 339 14.65 -6.11 1.19
C TYR A 339 13.67 -7.26 1.11
N GLY A 340 14.00 -8.33 0.39
CA GLY A 340 13.14 -9.51 0.39
C GLY A 340 13.36 -10.37 1.63
N PHE A 341 12.31 -11.03 2.11
CA PHE A 341 12.35 -11.87 3.31
C PHE A 341 11.61 -13.19 3.11
N GLY A 342 12.22 -14.30 3.53
CA GLY A 342 11.65 -15.63 3.44
C GLY A 342 11.83 -16.30 2.07
N HIS A 343 10.75 -16.86 1.54
CA HIS A 343 10.75 -17.54 0.24
C HIS A 343 10.39 -16.60 -0.90
N PHE A 344 10.91 -16.91 -2.08
CA PHE A 344 10.61 -16.21 -3.32
C PHE A 344 10.13 -17.22 -4.36
N PHE A 345 9.11 -16.81 -5.09
CA PHE A 345 8.58 -17.47 -6.27
C PHE A 345 8.39 -16.37 -7.30
N ILE A 346 9.45 -16.00 -8.04
CA ILE A 346 9.38 -14.90 -9.02
C ILE A 346 9.13 -15.50 -10.40
N PRO A 347 7.91 -15.43 -10.96
CA PRO A 347 7.62 -16.05 -12.24
C PRO A 347 8.28 -15.25 -13.37
N ARG A 348 8.94 -15.95 -14.28
CA ARG A 348 9.49 -15.39 -15.52
C ARG A 348 8.65 -15.76 -16.72
N GLU A 349 8.22 -17.00 -16.78
CA GLU A 349 7.38 -17.52 -17.84
C GLU A 349 6.37 -18.50 -17.26
N MET A 350 5.23 -18.66 -17.94
CA MET A 350 4.30 -19.77 -17.70
C MET A 350 4.00 -20.48 -19.01
N SER A 351 3.70 -21.77 -18.92
CA SER A 351 3.14 -22.52 -20.04
C SER A 351 1.62 -22.57 -19.91
N LEU A 352 0.95 -22.18 -20.99
CA LEU A 352 -0.49 -22.16 -21.15
C LEU A 352 -0.87 -23.30 -22.08
N LYS A 353 -1.71 -24.22 -21.59
CA LYS A 353 -2.27 -25.32 -22.38
C LYS A 353 -3.73 -25.09 -22.71
N VAL A 354 -4.03 -25.22 -23.99
CA VAL A 354 -5.40 -25.24 -24.54
C VAL A 354 -5.51 -26.48 -25.40
N ASN A 355 -6.37 -27.42 -25.01
CA ASN A 355 -6.46 -28.73 -25.65
C ASN A 355 -5.08 -29.43 -25.68
N ASN A 356 -4.56 -29.75 -26.87
CA ASN A 356 -3.24 -30.38 -27.08
C ASN A 356 -2.12 -29.38 -27.39
N ASN A 357 -2.42 -28.08 -27.44
CA ASN A 357 -1.44 -27.04 -27.76
C ASN A 357 -0.92 -26.40 -26.48
N SER A 358 0.37 -26.06 -26.45
CA SER A 358 1.01 -25.31 -25.37
C SER A 358 1.69 -24.06 -25.91
N GLU A 359 1.57 -22.95 -25.22
CA GLU A 359 2.27 -21.70 -25.52
C GLU A 359 2.96 -21.16 -24.27
N LEU A 360 4.11 -20.50 -24.46
CA LEU A 360 4.83 -19.83 -23.39
C LEU A 360 4.39 -18.37 -23.30
N PHE A 361 4.06 -17.93 -22.09
CA PHE A 361 3.74 -16.56 -21.76
C PHE A 361 4.81 -16.00 -20.83
N ALA A 362 5.53 -14.97 -21.26
CA ALA A 362 6.53 -14.29 -20.44
C ALA A 362 5.89 -13.19 -19.58
N PHE A 363 6.29 -13.12 -18.31
CA PHE A 363 5.92 -12.05 -17.41
C PHE A 363 6.90 -10.88 -17.52
N HIS A 364 6.40 -9.67 -17.27
CA HIS A 364 7.28 -8.53 -17.04
C HIS A 364 8.04 -8.70 -15.72
N LYS A 365 9.23 -8.11 -15.61
CA LYS A 365 9.98 -8.13 -14.35
C LYS A 365 9.21 -7.37 -13.27
N PHE A 366 9.07 -7.98 -12.09
CA PHE A 366 8.51 -7.30 -10.93
C PHE A 366 9.44 -6.17 -10.48
N ASP A 367 8.87 -4.97 -10.29
CA ASP A 367 9.54 -3.80 -9.75
C ASP A 367 8.69 -3.19 -8.62
N PRO A 368 9.14 -3.23 -7.35
CA PRO A 368 8.39 -2.67 -6.23
C PRO A 368 8.24 -1.15 -6.27
N LYS A 369 9.03 -0.45 -7.11
CA LYS A 369 8.92 0.99 -7.36
C LYS A 369 7.85 1.34 -8.40
N ARG A 370 7.44 0.37 -9.22
CA ARG A 370 6.52 0.54 -10.36
C ARG A 370 5.51 -0.61 -10.42
N CYS A 371 4.58 -0.62 -9.48
CA CYS A 371 3.64 -1.72 -9.30
C CYS A 371 2.26 -1.26 -8.84
N TYR A 372 1.28 -2.16 -8.91
CA TYR A 372 -0.01 -1.91 -8.29
C TYR A 372 0.11 -2.16 -6.79
N VAL A 373 -0.47 -1.26 -6.00
CA VAL A 373 -0.49 -1.36 -4.54
C VAL A 373 -1.93 -1.51 -4.10
N VAL A 374 -2.18 -2.49 -3.24
CA VAL A 374 -3.46 -2.69 -2.60
C VAL A 374 -3.34 -2.13 -1.20
N ASP A 375 -4.18 -1.14 -0.93
CA ASP A 375 -4.24 -0.48 0.36
C ASP A 375 -5.61 -0.68 0.98
N MET A 376 -5.61 -1.02 2.26
CA MET A 376 -6.81 -1.09 3.09
C MET A 376 -6.71 0.04 4.11
N GLN A 377 -7.68 0.94 4.07
CA GLN A 377 -7.75 2.13 4.88
C GLN A 377 -8.99 2.07 5.78
N TRP A 378 -8.82 2.53 7.01
CA TRP A 378 -9.96 2.81 7.88
C TRP A 378 -10.46 4.22 7.61
N MET A 379 -11.72 4.36 7.22
CA MET A 379 -12.45 5.62 7.00
C MET A 379 -12.91 6.27 8.29
N CYS A 380 -13.02 5.49 9.37
CA CYS A 380 -13.29 5.96 10.73
C CYS A 380 -12.31 5.31 11.71
N GLY A 381 -11.86 6.03 12.75
CA GLY A 381 -10.82 5.50 13.65
C GLY A 381 -10.23 6.43 14.70
N SER A 382 -10.83 7.60 14.98
CA SER A 382 -10.59 8.33 16.25
C SER A 382 -11.91 8.77 16.88
N CYS A 383 -12.64 7.80 17.40
CA CYS A 383 -13.11 7.84 18.78
C CYS A 383 -12.83 9.15 19.52
N PRO A 384 -13.85 9.90 19.95
CA PRO A 384 -13.62 11.23 20.45
C PRO A 384 -12.61 11.22 21.60
N HIS A 385 -11.82 12.27 21.66
CA HIS A 385 -10.71 12.40 22.59
C HIS A 385 -11.20 12.94 23.93
N VAL A 386 -10.78 12.30 25.02
CA VAL A 386 -11.12 12.74 26.38
C VAL A 386 -9.96 13.49 27.02
N TYR A 387 -10.31 14.62 27.62
CA TYR A 387 -9.40 15.47 28.39
C TYR A 387 -10.00 15.75 29.76
N PHE A 388 -9.16 15.84 30.78
CA PHE A 388 -9.55 16.32 32.12
C PHE A 388 -8.80 17.58 32.48
N PHE A 389 -9.47 18.53 33.12
CA PHE A 389 -8.83 19.71 33.67
C PHE A 389 -8.38 19.42 35.11
N VAL A 390 -7.06 19.31 35.29
CA VAL A 390 -6.42 18.92 36.54
C VAL A 390 -5.38 19.99 36.90
N HIS A 391 -5.40 20.49 38.14
CA HIS A 391 -4.41 21.45 38.65
C HIS A 391 -4.15 22.68 37.75
N GLY A 392 -5.17 23.18 37.04
CA GLY A 392 -5.09 24.41 36.24
C GLY A 392 -4.77 24.23 34.76
N TYR A 393 -4.67 22.99 34.25
CA TYR A 393 -4.41 22.72 32.83
C TYR A 393 -5.18 21.48 32.33
N TRP A 394 -5.33 21.37 31.01
CA TRP A 394 -5.96 20.23 30.36
C TRP A 394 -4.98 19.08 30.15
N VAL A 395 -5.37 17.87 30.57
CA VAL A 395 -4.60 16.63 30.46
C VAL A 395 -5.35 15.67 29.54
N TYR A 396 -4.66 15.14 28.53
CA TYR A 396 -5.22 14.12 27.64
C TYR A 396 -5.29 12.76 28.34
N TYR A 397 -6.42 12.06 28.18
CA TYR A 397 -6.68 10.78 28.86
C TYR A 397 -6.94 9.60 27.91
N GLY A 398 -7.12 9.85 26.62
CA GLY A 398 -7.25 8.80 25.60
C GLY A 398 -8.42 8.98 24.64
N GLU A 399 -8.61 7.97 23.81
CA GLU A 399 -9.72 7.80 22.86
C GLU A 399 -10.82 6.95 23.54
N ILE A 400 -12.10 7.27 23.32
CA ILE A 400 -13.25 6.48 23.83
C ILE A 400 -14.13 5.95 22.70
N LEU A 401 -14.86 4.86 22.95
CA LEU A 401 -15.70 4.18 21.95
C LEU A 401 -14.91 3.42 20.86
N GLN A 402 -13.66 3.01 21.15
CA GLN A 402 -12.70 2.34 20.25
C GLN A 402 -13.18 1.06 19.57
N ASN A 403 -14.19 0.40 20.14
CA ASN A 403 -14.74 -0.85 19.62
C ASN A 403 -16.19 -0.69 19.15
N SER A 404 -16.70 0.53 19.06
CA SER A 404 -18.02 0.76 18.47
C SER A 404 -18.00 0.53 16.97
N SER A 405 -19.15 0.14 16.41
CA SER A 405 -19.34 0.02 14.97
C SER A 405 -20.50 0.90 14.53
N PRO A 406 -20.63 1.23 13.24
CA PRO A 406 -21.72 2.08 12.77
C PRO A 406 -23.07 1.58 13.27
N SER A 407 -23.83 2.47 13.94
CA SER A 407 -25.13 2.16 14.55
C SER A 407 -25.11 1.15 15.72
N CYS A 408 -23.96 0.69 16.20
CA CYS A 408 -23.84 -0.21 17.36
C CYS A 408 -23.12 0.50 18.52
N SER A 409 -23.86 0.81 19.58
CA SER A 409 -23.30 1.55 20.72
C SER A 409 -22.34 0.69 21.55
N GLU A 410 -21.17 1.24 21.86
CA GLU A 410 -20.26 0.74 22.89
C GLU A 410 -20.52 1.47 24.22
N ASN A 411 -20.23 0.80 25.34
CA ASN A 411 -20.15 1.43 26.65
C ASN A 411 -18.69 1.56 27.09
N CYS A 412 -18.23 2.79 27.30
CA CYS A 412 -16.89 3.12 27.75
C CYS A 412 -16.93 3.73 29.16
N LEU A 413 -16.07 3.21 30.05
CA LEU A 413 -15.92 3.71 31.42
C LEU A 413 -14.55 4.38 31.57
N VAL A 414 -14.55 5.70 31.79
CA VAL A 414 -13.33 6.48 32.01
C VAL A 414 -13.20 6.84 33.48
N ARG A 415 -12.08 6.46 34.10
CA ARG A 415 -11.81 6.80 35.50
C ARG A 415 -11.39 8.26 35.62
N VAL A 416 -12.09 9.02 36.45
CA VAL A 416 -11.75 10.42 36.72
C VAL A 416 -10.42 10.54 37.49
N PRO A 417 -9.46 11.37 37.04
CA PRO A 417 -8.23 11.65 37.77
C PRO A 417 -8.50 12.32 39.12
N LEU A 418 -7.63 12.07 40.10
CA LEU A 418 -7.65 12.85 41.35
C LEU A 418 -7.39 14.33 41.06
N GLY A 419 -8.23 15.21 41.63
CA GLY A 419 -8.11 16.66 41.43
C GLY A 419 -8.67 17.18 40.10
N ALA A 420 -9.33 16.33 39.30
CA ALA A 420 -10.04 16.77 38.12
C ALA A 420 -11.28 17.60 38.48
N THR A 421 -11.45 18.72 37.81
CA THR A 421 -12.60 19.63 38.00
C THR A 421 -13.49 19.71 36.78
N LYS A 422 -12.95 19.44 35.58
CA LYS A 422 -13.71 19.39 34.33
C LYS A 422 -13.32 18.20 33.48
N CYS A 423 -14.24 17.76 32.64
CA CYS A 423 -14.00 16.80 31.57
C CYS A 423 -14.41 17.43 30.25
N ARG A 424 -13.65 17.15 29.20
CA ARG A 424 -13.95 17.55 27.83
C ARG A 424 -13.80 16.37 26.89
N ILE A 425 -14.85 16.09 26.13
CA ILE A 425 -14.89 15.09 25.05
C ILE A 425 -14.85 15.87 23.74
N VAL A 426 -13.92 15.57 22.83
CA VAL A 426 -13.70 16.34 21.60
C VAL A 426 -13.66 15.43 20.40
N GLU A 427 -14.47 15.73 19.38
CA GLU A 427 -14.37 15.09 18.07
C GLU A 427 -13.37 15.86 17.20
N LEU A 428 -12.31 15.21 16.73
CA LEU A 428 -11.23 15.85 15.96
C LEU A 428 -11.16 15.35 14.52
N GLU A 429 -11.80 14.23 14.22
CA GLU A 429 -11.75 13.58 12.93
C GLU A 429 -12.94 13.93 12.05
N ASN A 430 -12.87 13.53 10.78
CA ASN A 430 -13.97 13.67 9.84
C ASN A 430 -15.03 12.57 10.08
N GLU A 431 -15.62 12.58 11.27
CA GLU A 431 -16.58 11.58 11.75
C GLU A 431 -17.79 12.27 12.40
N ILE A 432 -18.92 11.56 12.48
CA ILE A 432 -20.04 11.91 13.36
C ILE A 432 -20.00 10.95 14.55
N CYS A 433 -19.69 11.46 15.74
CA CYS A 433 -19.84 10.71 16.97
C CYS A 433 -21.23 10.92 17.56
N PHE A 434 -22.04 9.86 17.61
CA PHE A 434 -23.30 9.84 18.35
C PHE A 434 -23.07 9.40 19.81
N VAL A 435 -23.16 10.36 20.71
CA VAL A 435 -23.12 10.16 22.15
C VAL A 435 -24.54 9.90 22.66
N LYS A 436 -24.89 8.62 22.82
CA LYS A 436 -26.19 8.19 23.37
C LYS A 436 -26.38 8.70 24.80
N SER A 437 -25.36 8.59 25.65
CA SER A 437 -25.39 9.18 26.99
C SER A 437 -24.01 9.40 27.59
N VAL A 438 -23.88 10.44 28.42
CA VAL A 438 -22.74 10.65 29.32
C VAL A 438 -23.28 10.70 30.76
N ARG A 439 -22.72 9.88 31.65
CA ARG A 439 -23.18 9.77 33.04
C ARG A 439 -22.02 9.82 34.03
N ILE A 440 -22.31 10.33 35.22
CA ILE A 440 -21.44 10.24 36.39
C ILE A 440 -22.27 9.66 37.54
N GLY A 441 -21.96 8.42 37.94
CA GLY A 441 -22.80 7.66 38.87
C GLY A 441 -24.23 7.53 38.33
N ALA A 442 -25.23 7.97 39.09
CA ALA A 442 -26.63 7.95 38.68
C ALA A 442 -27.07 9.18 37.85
N CYS A 443 -26.22 10.19 37.71
CA CYS A 443 -26.58 11.44 37.03
C CYS A 443 -26.28 11.35 35.53
N CYS A 444 -27.28 11.61 34.68
CA CYS A 444 -27.12 11.69 33.23
C CYS A 444 -26.94 13.16 32.81
N LEU A 445 -25.76 13.49 32.28
CA LEU A 445 -25.37 14.86 31.93
C LEU A 445 -25.78 15.21 30.50
N PHE A 446 -25.59 14.27 29.58
CA PHE A 446 -25.93 14.43 28.16
C PHE A 446 -26.67 13.20 27.66
N GLN A 447 -27.55 13.41 26.68
CA GLN A 447 -28.31 12.34 26.04
C GLN A 447 -28.53 12.66 24.56
N ASN A 448 -28.31 11.66 23.70
CA ASN A 448 -28.53 11.72 22.24
C ASN A 448 -27.88 12.93 21.55
N VAL A 449 -26.59 13.15 21.80
CA VAL A 449 -25.84 14.25 21.21
C VAL A 449 -25.03 13.77 20.01
N PHE A 450 -24.96 14.58 18.96
CA PHE A 450 -24.08 14.35 17.82
C PHE A 450 -22.91 15.33 17.89
N LEU A 451 -21.69 14.82 17.76
CA LEU A 451 -20.46 15.59 17.65
C LEU A 451 -19.89 15.43 16.25
N ARG A 452 -19.52 16.54 15.63
CA ARG A 452 -18.79 16.60 14.36
C ARG A 452 -17.38 17.10 14.63
N LYS A 453 -16.52 17.02 13.60
CA LYS A 453 -15.17 17.59 13.63
C LYS A 453 -15.12 18.99 14.26
N GLY A 454 -14.36 19.12 15.34
CA GLY A 454 -14.15 20.35 16.10
C GLY A 454 -15.16 20.57 17.24
N ASP A 455 -16.24 19.80 17.30
CA ASP A 455 -17.21 19.88 18.38
C ASP A 455 -16.64 19.30 19.68
N ALA A 456 -17.09 19.86 20.81
CA ALA A 456 -16.70 19.39 22.13
C ALA A 456 -17.86 19.41 23.12
N LEU A 457 -17.92 18.41 23.99
CA LEU A 457 -18.73 18.41 25.21
C LEU A 457 -17.83 18.70 26.40
N GLU A 458 -18.14 19.75 27.13
CA GLU A 458 -17.47 20.07 28.39
C GLU A 458 -18.46 20.05 29.54
N PHE A 459 -18.04 19.48 30.67
CA PHE A 459 -18.84 19.42 31.89
C PHE A 459 -17.96 19.40 33.14
N GLU A 460 -18.52 19.90 34.24
CA GLU A 460 -17.88 19.91 35.55
C GLU A 460 -17.89 18.50 36.16
N ILE A 461 -16.86 18.20 36.95
CA ILE A 461 -16.65 16.94 37.65
C ILE A 461 -16.74 17.19 39.16
N THR A 462 -17.63 16.47 39.83
CA THR A 462 -17.78 16.53 41.28
C THR A 462 -17.49 15.16 41.89
N GLY A 463 -16.33 15.05 42.56
CA GLY A 463 -15.92 13.85 43.29
C GLY A 463 -15.20 12.79 42.45
N LEU A 464 -14.81 11.69 43.11
CA LEU A 464 -14.11 10.56 42.51
C LEU A 464 -15.13 9.52 42.04
N SER A 465 -15.48 9.54 40.76
CA SER A 465 -16.39 8.57 40.13
C SER A 465 -15.92 8.26 38.71
N ASN A 466 -16.50 7.25 38.06
CA ASN A 466 -16.25 7.00 36.65
C ASN A 466 -17.21 7.85 35.80
N VAL A 467 -16.73 8.33 34.66
CA VAL A 467 -17.59 8.85 33.59
C VAL A 467 -17.95 7.67 32.70
N GLU A 468 -19.24 7.34 32.64
CA GLU A 468 -19.80 6.35 31.72
C GLU A 468 -20.24 7.04 30.44
N ILE A 469 -19.77 6.56 29.29
CA ILE A 469 -20.04 7.15 27.99
C ILE A 469 -20.52 6.03 27.08
N VAL A 470 -21.76 6.17 26.60
CA VAL A 470 -22.37 5.21 25.68
C VAL A 470 -22.59 5.91 24.36
N GLY A 471 -22.16 5.30 23.27
CA GLY A 471 -22.27 5.90 21.95
C GLY A 471 -21.65 5.06 20.85
N TYR A 472 -21.71 5.57 19.63
CA TYR A 472 -20.98 5.04 18.48
C TYR A 472 -20.55 6.21 17.61
N TYR A 473 -19.66 5.96 16.66
CA TYR A 473 -19.29 6.95 15.65
C TYR A 473 -19.48 6.37 14.25
N ASP A 474 -19.56 7.26 13.26
CA ASP A 474 -19.72 6.93 11.85
C ASP A 474 -18.85 7.85 11.00
N ALA A 475 -18.29 7.32 9.91
CA ALA A 475 -17.45 8.10 9.00
C ALA A 475 -18.29 9.17 8.27
N LEU A 476 -17.82 10.42 8.16
CA LEU A 476 -18.43 11.40 7.25
C LEU A 476 -17.98 11.22 5.80
N LEU A 477 -16.84 10.57 5.59
CA LEU A 477 -16.24 10.39 4.27
C LEU A 477 -16.67 9.05 3.68
N ALA A 478 -17.23 9.08 2.47
CA ALA A 478 -17.46 7.88 1.66
C ALA A 478 -16.15 7.31 1.09
N ARG A 479 -15.13 8.16 0.89
CA ARG A 479 -13.78 7.75 0.46
C ARG A 479 -12.69 8.74 0.93
N PRO A 480 -11.47 8.26 1.20
CA PRO A 480 -10.32 9.11 1.50
C PRO A 480 -9.79 9.80 0.24
N LEU A 481 -9.57 11.13 0.29
CA LEU A 481 -9.08 11.90 -0.88
C LEU A 481 -7.55 11.83 -1.05
N ASP A 482 -6.82 11.63 0.03
CA ASP A 482 -5.39 11.34 -0.03
C ASP A 482 -4.93 10.51 1.19
N TYR A 483 -3.67 10.11 1.12
CA TYR A 483 -3.04 9.30 2.15
C TYR A 483 -2.82 10.04 3.49
N ARG A 484 -2.94 11.37 3.53
CA ARG A 484 -2.87 12.17 4.76
C ARG A 484 -4.23 12.29 5.43
N MET A 485 -5.31 11.97 4.72
CA MET A 485 -6.63 11.68 5.30
C MET A 485 -6.74 10.28 5.92
N ARG A 486 -5.66 9.48 5.87
CA ARG A 486 -5.49 8.32 6.76
C ARG A 486 -5.63 8.78 8.21
N ARG A 487 -5.93 7.83 9.09
CA ARG A 487 -5.74 7.95 10.55
C ARG A 487 -4.44 8.71 10.87
N SER A 488 -4.55 9.97 11.25
CA SER A 488 -3.44 10.76 11.76
C SER A 488 -3.63 10.90 13.27
N LYS A 489 -3.57 9.77 13.99
CA LYS A 489 -3.78 9.73 15.45
C LYS A 489 -3.03 10.86 16.18
N ASP A 490 -1.85 11.20 15.70
CA ASP A 490 -0.99 12.17 16.36
C ASP A 490 -1.14 13.59 15.83
N SER A 491 -1.35 13.84 14.54
CA SER A 491 -1.22 15.22 14.01
C SER A 491 -2.40 16.14 14.35
N LEU A 492 -3.65 15.66 14.32
CA LEU A 492 -4.84 16.48 14.60
C LEU A 492 -5.03 16.74 16.10
N ARG A 493 -4.81 15.71 16.93
CA ARG A 493 -4.74 15.84 18.40
C ARG A 493 -3.69 16.88 18.82
N ILE A 494 -2.46 16.74 18.31
CA ILE A 494 -1.36 17.66 18.63
C ILE A 494 -1.69 19.09 18.20
N ALA A 495 -2.28 19.26 17.00
CA ALA A 495 -2.69 20.57 16.52
C ALA A 495 -3.77 21.20 17.43
N TYR A 496 -4.77 20.41 17.86
CA TYR A 496 -5.82 20.88 18.77
C TYR A 496 -5.26 21.28 20.14
N GLN A 497 -4.36 20.50 20.72
CA GLN A 497 -3.73 20.84 22.01
C GLN A 497 -2.90 22.12 21.93
N LYS A 498 -2.11 22.30 20.86
CA LYS A 498 -1.30 23.50 20.65
C LYS A 498 -2.14 24.76 20.44
N ASN A 499 -3.19 24.65 19.60
CA ASN A 499 -3.95 25.83 19.16
C ASN A 499 -5.10 26.19 20.10
N THR A 500 -5.68 25.21 20.82
CA THR A 500 -6.93 25.39 21.55
C THR A 500 -6.77 25.27 23.07
N LEU A 501 -5.86 24.42 23.55
CA LEU A 501 -5.71 24.17 24.99
C LEU A 501 -4.60 25.01 25.65
N CYS A 502 -3.86 25.82 24.87
CA CYS A 502 -2.78 26.70 25.35
C CYS A 502 -1.87 26.01 26.37
N ILE A 503 -1.45 24.78 26.09
CA ILE A 503 -0.41 24.12 26.88
C ILE A 503 0.88 24.88 26.57
N LEU A 504 1.41 25.59 27.56
CA LEU A 504 2.65 26.37 27.44
C LEU A 504 3.73 25.45 26.86
N SER A 505 4.23 25.81 25.69
CA SER A 505 5.51 25.34 25.20
C SER A 505 6.57 25.86 26.15
N THR A 506 7.06 25.01 27.04
CA THR A 506 8.37 25.16 27.66
C THR A 506 9.22 24.00 27.22
#